data_AF-A0A816S2C3-F1
#
_entry.id   AF-A0A816S2C3-F1
#
_cell.length_a   1.000
_cell.length_b   1.000
_cell.length_c   1.000
_cell.angle_alpha   90.00
_cell.angle_beta   90.00
_cell.angle_gamma   90.00
#
_symmetry.space_group_name_H-M   'P 1'
#
loop_
_entity.id
_entity.type
_entity.pdbx_description
1 polymer ?
#
loop_
_entity_poly.entity_id
_entity_poly.type
_entity_poly.pdbx_seq_one_letter_code
_entity_poly.pdbx_strand_id
1 'polypeptide(L)'
;MLTFSVLLILGLSVFVNGATIRDLSDNVAIDMIVPRGQTRDEYLKSIVDYWTPERRASAIPLDTIVRDEKDFVDSNNEPRAERAATVLTPSALLPGMISTKPKIAGKVYFTVSGQNYICSGSVVNSESRDVVLTAGHCVFDYERQVWASLWVFVPEYAIGSRPLGTFAFRKLATKSQWMNSRDFNNDVGLVLVNPNEKGQHVQDVAGGLGITLDSQKNLRTTSFGYPKNMNSGETVSNCVGTPLSPTFLAGFTGVQLSCAMTGGSSGGPWIQQYDANSQTGQQVSVNSFIVSNRPNNMFGPHFTESNIGSLYRAHQDQ
;
A
#
# COMPACT_ATOMS: atom_id res chain seq x y z
N MET A 1 19.91 30.07 16.83
CA MET A 1 18.46 29.92 16.57
C MET A 1 18.27 29.91 15.06
N LEU A 2 18.17 28.73 14.45
CA LEU A 2 17.92 28.59 13.02
C LEU A 2 16.44 28.27 12.84
N THR A 3 15.73 29.20 12.22
CA THR A 3 14.33 29.09 11.81
C THR A 3 14.24 28.16 10.59
N PHE A 4 13.51 27.05 10.73
CA PHE A 4 13.11 26.22 9.59
C PHE A 4 11.88 26.85 8.93
N SER A 5 12.03 27.30 7.68
CA SER A 5 10.89 27.70 6.85
C SER A 5 10.22 26.46 6.29
N VAL A 6 8.99 26.20 6.73
CA VAL A 6 8.09 25.21 6.12
C VAL A 6 7.57 25.80 4.80
N LEU A 7 7.94 25.19 3.68
CA LEU A 7 7.36 25.52 2.39
C LEU A 7 5.98 24.86 2.30
N LEU A 8 4.93 25.62 2.59
CA LEU A 8 3.55 25.22 2.37
C LEU A 8 3.27 25.30 0.86
N ILE A 9 3.20 24.17 0.17
CA ILE A 9 2.71 24.14 -1.22
C ILE A 9 1.19 24.28 -1.16
N LEU A 10 0.71 25.52 -1.19
CA LEU A 10 -0.69 25.81 -1.46
C LEU A 10 -0.95 25.51 -2.94
N GLY A 11 -1.85 24.56 -3.21
CA GLY A 11 -2.28 24.19 -4.55
C GLY A 11 -2.73 25.43 -5.33
N LEU A 12 -2.12 25.63 -6.50
CA LEU A 12 -2.52 26.71 -7.41
C LEU A 12 -3.88 26.39 -8.02
N SER A 13 -4.88 27.19 -7.65
CA SER A 13 -6.17 27.23 -8.36
C SER A 13 -6.01 28.14 -9.58
N VAL A 14 -6.09 27.58 -10.79
CA VAL A 14 -6.16 28.36 -12.04
C VAL A 14 -7.63 28.67 -12.32
N PHE A 15 -7.97 29.96 -12.38
CA PHE A 15 -9.32 30.42 -12.70
C PHE A 15 -9.52 30.49 -14.22
N VAL A 16 -10.42 29.67 -14.76
CA VAL A 16 -11.04 29.89 -16.08
C VAL A 16 -12.53 29.55 -15.99
N ASN A 17 -13.39 30.54 -16.24
CA ASN A 17 -14.84 30.45 -16.49
C ASN A 17 -15.69 29.56 -15.56
N GLY A 18 -16.05 30.09 -14.39
CA GLY A 18 -17.36 29.81 -13.76
C GLY A 18 -17.66 28.39 -13.27
N ALA A 19 -16.72 27.45 -13.39
CA ALA A 19 -16.78 26.13 -12.77
C ALA A 19 -15.63 26.01 -11.77
N THR A 20 -15.96 25.69 -10.51
CA THR A 20 -14.97 25.31 -9.50
C THR A 20 -14.30 24.00 -9.93
N ILE A 21 -13.20 24.07 -10.68
CA ILE A 21 -12.29 22.94 -10.81
C ILE A 21 -11.44 22.95 -9.54
N ARG A 22 -11.91 22.24 -8.50
CA ARG A 22 -11.00 21.80 -7.44
C ARG A 22 -9.95 20.91 -8.12
N ASP A 23 -8.70 20.97 -7.69
CA ASP A 23 -7.75 19.90 -8.01
C ASP A 23 -8.33 18.61 -7.40
N LEU A 24 -9.06 17.84 -8.22
CA LEU A 24 -9.92 16.73 -7.80
C LEU A 24 -9.13 15.51 -7.34
N SER A 25 -7.79 15.55 -7.43
CA SER A 25 -6.99 14.36 -7.20
C SER A 25 -6.82 14.04 -5.72
N ASP A 26 -6.85 15.02 -4.81
CA ASP A 26 -6.63 14.82 -3.35
C ASP A 26 -5.43 13.89 -3.02
N ASN A 27 -4.47 13.81 -3.94
CA ASN A 27 -3.27 12.99 -3.85
C ASN A 27 -2.16 13.81 -3.19
N VAL A 28 -1.41 13.17 -2.30
CA VAL A 28 -0.29 13.76 -1.59
C VAL A 28 0.89 12.81 -1.72
N ALA A 29 2.05 13.36 -2.05
CA ALA A 29 3.25 12.56 -2.28
C ALA A 29 4.51 13.29 -1.82
N ILE A 30 5.53 12.51 -1.47
CA ILE A 30 6.87 12.99 -1.15
C ILE A 30 7.90 12.19 -1.95
N ASP A 31 8.85 12.91 -2.55
CA ASP A 31 10.03 12.32 -3.16
C ASP A 31 11.11 12.04 -2.13
N MET A 32 11.88 10.99 -2.37
CA MET A 32 13.09 10.71 -1.61
C MET A 32 14.06 11.90 -1.71
N ILE A 33 14.44 12.45 -0.56
CA ILE A 33 15.40 13.56 -0.48
C ILE A 33 16.79 12.99 -0.21
N VAL A 34 17.71 13.18 -1.16
CA VAL A 34 19.12 12.78 -0.99
C VAL A 34 19.83 13.77 -0.06
N PRO A 35 20.48 13.31 1.03
CA PRO A 35 21.24 14.19 1.91
C PRO A 35 22.36 14.94 1.18
N ARG A 36 22.60 16.20 1.59
CA ARG A 36 23.68 17.01 1.00
C ARG A 36 25.02 16.30 1.17
N GLY A 37 25.78 16.21 0.08
CA GLY A 37 27.10 15.57 0.08
C GLY A 37 27.08 14.06 -0.16
N GLN A 38 25.91 13.46 -0.42
CA GLN A 38 25.79 12.10 -0.93
C GLN A 38 25.30 12.10 -2.37
N THR A 39 25.78 11.14 -3.16
CA THR A 39 25.16 10.77 -4.43
C THR A 39 23.86 9.99 -4.17
N ARG A 40 23.02 9.89 -5.21
CA ARG A 40 21.79 9.09 -5.14
C ARG A 40 22.10 7.63 -4.82
N ASP A 41 23.11 7.05 -5.46
CA ASP A 41 23.46 5.63 -5.31
C ASP A 41 23.98 5.31 -3.92
N GLU A 42 24.82 6.19 -3.35
CA GLU A 42 25.27 6.07 -1.96
C GLU A 42 24.10 6.10 -0.98
N TYR A 43 23.14 7.02 -1.19
CA TYR A 43 21.98 7.11 -0.32
C TYR A 43 21.06 5.89 -0.45
N LEU A 44 20.79 5.43 -1.67
CA LEU A 44 20.01 4.20 -1.91
C LEU A 44 20.65 2.99 -1.22
N LYS A 45 21.97 2.84 -1.36
CA LYS A 45 22.72 1.79 -0.67
C LYS A 45 22.57 1.92 0.85
N SER A 46 22.64 3.14 1.40
CA SER A 46 22.48 3.37 2.84
C SER A 46 21.09 2.97 3.36
N ILE A 47 20.03 3.17 2.57
CA ILE A 47 18.67 2.73 2.92
C ILE A 47 18.59 1.21 2.97
N VAL A 48 19.17 0.51 1.98
CA VAL A 48 19.18 -0.96 1.94
C VAL A 48 20.04 -1.54 3.07
N ASP A 49 21.24 -0.99 3.30
CA ASP A 49 22.17 -1.43 4.34
C ASP A 49 21.65 -1.14 5.75
N TYR A 50 20.81 -0.11 5.91
CA TYR A 50 20.14 0.17 7.18
C TYR A 50 19.37 -1.06 7.67
N TRP A 51 18.73 -1.81 6.78
CA TRP A 51 17.95 -2.99 7.13
C TRP A 51 18.81 -4.23 7.32
N THR A 52 19.58 -4.28 8.40
CA THR A 52 20.31 -5.48 8.82
C THR A 52 19.35 -6.62 9.21
N PRO A 53 19.80 -7.90 9.26
CA PRO A 53 18.98 -8.99 9.78
C PRO A 53 18.35 -8.71 11.14
N GLU A 54 19.10 -8.08 12.05
CA GLU A 54 18.66 -7.76 13.42
C GLU A 54 17.55 -6.69 13.42
N ARG A 55 17.70 -5.63 12.61
CA ARG A 55 16.67 -4.59 12.48
C ARG A 55 15.40 -5.12 11.82
N ARG A 56 15.52 -6.02 10.83
CA ARG A 56 14.37 -6.68 10.22
C ARG A 56 13.64 -7.59 11.20
N ALA A 57 14.37 -8.38 11.99
CA ALA A 57 13.78 -9.27 12.98
C ALA A 57 13.05 -8.51 14.11
N SER A 58 13.63 -7.40 14.56
CA SER A 58 13.09 -6.56 15.64
C SER A 58 12.02 -5.56 15.21
N ALA A 59 11.81 -5.36 13.90
CA ALA A 59 10.76 -4.48 13.41
C ALA A 59 9.36 -4.99 13.81
N ILE A 60 8.50 -4.06 14.23
CA ILE A 60 7.17 -4.34 14.78
C ILE A 60 6.06 -3.88 13.82
N PRO A 61 4.83 -4.39 13.92
CA PRO A 61 3.72 -3.83 13.15
C PRO A 61 3.41 -2.39 13.54
N LEU A 62 2.95 -1.60 12.58
CA LEU A 62 2.20 -0.39 12.89
C LEU A 62 0.74 -0.82 13.09
N ASP A 63 0.31 -0.93 14.34
CA ASP A 63 -1.01 -1.47 14.68
C ASP A 63 -2.14 -0.47 14.34
N THR A 64 -2.95 -0.82 13.35
CA THR A 64 -4.18 -0.10 13.01
C THR A 64 -5.38 -0.88 13.56
N ILE A 65 -5.58 -0.80 14.89
CA ILE A 65 -6.72 -1.40 15.58
C ILE A 65 -7.78 -0.34 15.80
N VAL A 66 -8.95 -0.53 15.19
CA VAL A 66 -10.13 0.30 15.47
C VAL A 66 -10.82 -0.23 16.72
N ARG A 67 -10.95 0.63 17.73
CA ARG A 67 -11.42 0.22 19.06
C ARG A 67 -12.87 0.62 19.32
N ASP A 68 -13.33 1.72 18.73
CA ASP A 68 -14.72 2.17 18.80
C ASP A 68 -15.28 2.33 17.38
N GLU A 69 -16.48 1.81 17.14
CA GLU A 69 -17.19 1.97 15.86
C GLU A 69 -17.48 3.45 15.55
N LYS A 70 -17.45 4.32 16.58
CA LYS A 70 -17.55 5.78 16.45
C LYS A 70 -16.36 6.42 15.74
N ASP A 71 -15.21 5.74 15.64
CA ASP A 71 -14.04 6.24 14.90
C ASP A 71 -14.33 6.41 13.39
N PHE A 72 -15.45 5.86 12.89
CA PHE A 72 -15.92 6.06 11.51
C PHE A 72 -16.96 7.20 11.36
N VAL A 73 -17.34 7.86 12.45
CA VAL A 73 -18.41 8.87 12.48
C VAL A 73 -17.81 10.27 12.38
N ASP A 74 -17.14 10.56 11.26
CA ASP A 74 -17.14 11.92 10.68
C ASP A 74 -16.61 11.87 9.23
N SER A 75 -17.51 11.64 8.28
CA SER A 75 -17.30 12.11 6.91
C SER A 75 -18.66 12.40 6.31
N ASN A 76 -18.80 13.58 5.70
CA ASN A 76 -19.96 13.98 4.90
C ASN A 76 -20.08 13.10 3.65
N ASN A 77 -20.35 11.81 3.84
CA ASN A 77 -20.51 10.84 2.77
C ASN A 77 -21.95 10.91 2.25
N GLU A 78 -22.13 11.75 1.23
CA GLU A 78 -23.28 11.65 0.34
C GLU A 78 -23.35 10.23 -0.26
N PRO A 79 -24.55 9.63 -0.42
CA PRO A 79 -24.70 8.32 -1.02
C PRO A 79 -24.16 8.33 -2.46
N ARG A 80 -23.02 7.66 -2.70
CA ARG A 80 -22.46 7.55 -4.04
C ARG A 80 -23.09 6.38 -4.79
N ALA A 81 -23.64 6.67 -5.96
CA ALA A 81 -24.17 5.65 -6.87
C ALA A 81 -23.11 4.61 -7.23
N GLU A 82 -23.52 3.34 -7.24
CA GLU A 82 -22.69 2.20 -7.62
C GLU A 82 -22.16 2.40 -9.06
N ARG A 83 -20.84 2.42 -9.24
CA ARG A 83 -20.19 2.56 -10.55
C ARG A 83 -19.85 1.19 -11.11
N ALA A 84 -19.82 1.08 -12.43
CA ALA A 84 -19.39 -0.14 -13.10
C ALA A 84 -17.88 -0.37 -12.88
N ALA A 85 -17.50 -1.63 -12.67
CA ALA A 85 -16.11 -2.02 -12.47
C ALA A 85 -15.22 -1.55 -13.62
N THR A 86 -14.07 -0.97 -13.28
CA THR A 86 -13.09 -0.43 -14.24
C THR A 86 -11.73 -1.09 -14.01
N VAL A 87 -11.19 -1.75 -15.02
CA VAL A 87 -9.84 -2.31 -14.97
C VAL A 87 -8.82 -1.24 -15.36
N LEU A 88 -7.76 -1.06 -14.57
CA LEU A 88 -6.60 -0.24 -14.91
C LEU A 88 -5.49 -1.15 -15.43
N THR A 89 -5.09 -1.00 -16.69
CA THR A 89 -4.01 -1.81 -17.31
C THR A 89 -3.06 -0.94 -18.14
N PRO A 90 -1.75 -1.20 -18.00
CA PRO A 90 -0.94 -1.72 -19.11
C PRO A 90 -0.75 -3.22 -18.92
N SER A 91 -1.23 -4.04 -19.86
CA SER A 91 -1.01 -5.50 -19.80
C SER A 91 0.44 -5.82 -20.15
N ALA A 92 1.20 -6.35 -19.19
CA ALA A 92 2.43 -7.10 -19.47
C ALA A 92 2.34 -8.45 -18.75
N LEU A 93 2.13 -9.52 -19.54
CA LEU A 93 2.23 -10.89 -19.06
C LEU A 93 3.68 -11.34 -19.22
N LEU A 94 4.39 -11.57 -18.11
CA LEU A 94 5.64 -12.33 -18.11
C LEU A 94 5.35 -13.73 -17.58
N PRO A 95 5.49 -14.80 -18.38
CA PRO A 95 5.31 -16.16 -17.89
C PRO A 95 6.50 -16.55 -17.00
N GLY A 96 6.23 -16.89 -15.73
CA GLY A 96 7.27 -17.28 -14.79
C GLY A 96 6.84 -18.30 -13.75
N MET A 97 7.43 -19.50 -13.85
CA MET A 97 7.66 -20.58 -12.87
C MET A 97 6.67 -20.80 -11.70
N ILE A 98 6.27 -22.07 -11.53
CA ILE A 98 5.50 -22.59 -10.38
C ILE A 98 6.25 -22.29 -9.08
N SER A 99 5.86 -21.22 -8.39
CA SER A 99 6.18 -20.98 -6.99
C SER A 99 4.88 -21.03 -6.21
N THR A 100 4.85 -21.76 -5.11
CA THR A 100 3.70 -21.79 -4.20
C THR A 100 3.56 -20.51 -3.37
N LYS A 101 4.53 -19.58 -3.48
CA LYS A 101 4.53 -18.27 -2.81
C LYS A 101 4.35 -17.16 -3.84
N PRO A 102 3.41 -16.21 -3.63
CA PRO A 102 3.21 -15.10 -4.55
C PRO A 102 4.42 -14.16 -4.54
N LYS A 103 5.22 -14.16 -5.60
CA LYS A 103 6.33 -13.21 -5.85
C LYS A 103 5.86 -11.76 -5.88
N ILE A 104 4.63 -11.55 -6.37
CA ILE A 104 3.98 -10.24 -6.45
C ILE A 104 3.71 -9.63 -5.08
N ALA A 105 3.68 -10.40 -3.99
CA ALA A 105 3.46 -9.91 -2.64
C ALA A 105 4.78 -9.97 -1.87
N GLY A 106 5.12 -8.87 -1.20
CA GLY A 106 6.39 -8.73 -0.51
C GLY A 106 6.23 -8.13 0.87
N LYS A 107 7.27 -8.32 1.67
CA LYS A 107 7.38 -7.73 3.00
C LYS A 107 7.92 -6.32 2.86
N VAL A 108 7.32 -5.39 3.59
CA VAL A 108 7.72 -3.99 3.64
C VAL A 108 8.40 -3.73 4.98
N TYR A 109 9.52 -3.02 4.95
CA TYR A 109 10.16 -2.47 6.14
C TYR A 109 10.26 -0.96 5.98
N PHE A 110 10.00 -0.23 7.06
CA PHE A 110 10.08 1.23 7.05
C PHE A 110 10.30 1.74 8.46
N THR A 111 10.64 3.03 8.57
CA THR A 111 10.81 3.68 9.85
C THR A 111 9.89 4.87 9.99
N VAL A 112 9.38 5.07 11.21
CA VAL A 112 8.63 6.25 11.61
C VAL A 112 9.23 6.74 12.92
N SER A 113 9.66 8.00 12.95
CA SER A 113 10.28 8.62 14.13
C SER A 113 11.41 7.79 14.76
N GLY A 114 12.21 7.11 13.92
CA GLY A 114 13.34 6.27 14.35
C GLY A 114 12.98 4.85 14.81
N GLN A 115 11.70 4.51 14.89
CA GLN A 115 11.25 3.16 15.19
C GLN A 115 11.05 2.35 13.90
N ASN A 116 11.47 1.09 13.93
CA ASN A 116 11.37 0.17 12.80
C ASN A 116 10.03 -0.56 12.77
N TYR A 117 9.39 -0.54 11.62
CA TYR A 117 8.09 -1.13 11.37
C TYR A 117 8.08 -2.13 10.21
N ILE A 118 7.08 -3.00 10.21
CA ILE A 118 6.77 -3.89 9.10
C ILE A 118 5.35 -3.67 8.57
N CYS A 119 5.22 -3.83 7.26
CA CYS A 119 3.97 -3.94 6.52
C CYS A 119 4.14 -5.04 5.44
N SER A 120 3.18 -5.10 4.55
CA SER A 120 3.19 -5.83 3.29
C SER A 120 2.85 -4.90 2.13
N GLY A 121 3.10 -5.35 0.92
CA GLY A 121 2.72 -4.64 -0.30
C GLY A 121 2.69 -5.58 -1.49
N SER A 122 2.31 -5.05 -2.64
CA SER A 122 2.24 -5.81 -3.88
C SER A 122 2.67 -5.01 -5.10
N VAL A 123 3.29 -5.69 -6.05
CA VAL A 123 3.64 -5.11 -7.34
C VAL A 123 2.42 -5.09 -8.24
N VAL A 124 2.19 -3.97 -8.92
CA VAL A 124 1.14 -3.83 -9.93
C VAL A 124 1.74 -3.48 -11.29
N ASN A 125 1.04 -3.86 -12.35
CA ASN A 125 1.46 -3.52 -13.70
C ASN A 125 1.47 -1.99 -13.88
N SER A 126 2.54 -1.44 -14.44
CA SER A 126 2.75 -0.01 -14.66
C SER A 126 3.70 0.23 -15.83
N GLU A 127 3.65 1.42 -16.43
CA GLU A 127 4.59 1.80 -17.49
C GLU A 127 6.02 1.92 -16.96
N SER A 128 6.20 2.43 -15.73
CA SER A 128 7.53 2.56 -15.12
C SER A 128 8.10 1.25 -14.59
N ARG A 129 7.26 0.21 -14.42
CA ARG A 129 7.62 -1.13 -13.92
C ARG A 129 8.05 -1.16 -12.44
N ASP A 130 7.76 -0.08 -11.72
CA ASP A 130 8.31 0.24 -10.40
C ASP A 130 7.24 0.55 -9.33
N VAL A 131 5.97 0.24 -9.61
CA VAL A 131 4.85 0.58 -8.72
C VAL A 131 4.56 -0.56 -7.73
N VAL A 132 4.58 -0.21 -6.44
CA VAL A 132 4.10 -1.05 -5.33
C VAL A 132 2.88 -0.41 -4.69
N LEU A 133 1.79 -1.16 -4.54
CA LEU A 133 0.64 -0.77 -3.73
C LEU A 133 0.77 -1.28 -2.30
N THR A 134 0.31 -0.47 -1.36
CA THR A 134 0.27 -0.78 0.08
C THR A 134 -0.86 0.00 0.75
N ALA A 135 -0.96 -0.02 2.09
CA ALA A 135 -1.90 0.80 2.84
C ALA A 135 -1.34 2.21 3.06
N GLY A 136 -2.22 3.20 3.24
CA GLY A 136 -1.84 4.59 3.51
C GLY A 136 -1.01 4.70 4.79
N HIS A 137 -1.38 3.97 5.84
CA HIS A 137 -0.63 3.95 7.10
C HIS A 137 0.77 3.33 6.98
N CYS A 138 1.04 2.53 5.94
CA CYS A 138 2.37 1.97 5.68
C CYS A 138 3.32 2.98 4.99
N VAL A 139 2.81 4.14 4.58
CA VAL A 139 3.60 5.23 3.96
C VAL A 139 3.51 6.55 4.71
N PHE A 140 2.44 6.78 5.48
CA PHE A 140 2.23 7.97 6.29
C PHE A 140 1.56 7.62 7.62
N ASP A 141 2.19 7.99 8.74
CA ASP A 141 1.64 7.83 10.07
C ASP A 141 0.73 9.03 10.41
N TYR A 142 -0.58 8.77 10.48
CA TYR A 142 -1.59 9.78 10.83
C TYR A 142 -1.41 10.33 12.25
N GLU A 143 -1.10 9.49 13.25
CA GLU A 143 -1.03 9.93 14.65
C GLU A 143 0.18 10.85 14.86
N ARG A 144 1.28 10.57 14.18
CA ARG A 144 2.53 11.35 14.26
C ARG A 144 2.65 12.41 13.16
N GLN A 145 1.72 12.44 12.21
CA GLN A 145 1.71 13.33 11.05
C GLN A 145 3.05 13.35 10.31
N VAL A 146 3.62 12.16 10.04
CA VAL A 146 4.94 12.02 9.44
C VAL A 146 4.97 10.94 8.38
N TRP A 147 5.67 11.22 7.28
CA TRP A 147 5.96 10.23 6.25
C TRP A 147 6.90 9.14 6.78
N ALA A 148 6.67 7.91 6.31
CA ALA A 148 7.63 6.84 6.49
C ALA A 148 8.97 7.21 5.84
N SER A 149 10.06 6.69 6.41
CA SER A 149 11.41 6.87 5.88
C SER A 149 12.16 5.55 5.89
N LEU A 150 13.26 5.47 5.14
CA LEU A 150 14.04 4.23 4.96
C LEU A 150 13.14 3.07 4.49
N TRP A 151 12.16 3.37 3.64
CA TRP A 151 11.14 2.41 3.21
C TRP A 151 11.72 1.47 2.15
N VAL A 152 11.57 0.15 2.35
CA VAL A 152 12.00 -0.88 1.40
C VAL A 152 10.94 -1.95 1.21
N PHE A 153 10.84 -2.47 -0.01
CA PHE A 153 10.02 -3.61 -0.40
C PHE A 153 10.89 -4.82 -0.74
N VAL A 154 10.48 -5.99 -0.25
CA VAL A 154 11.20 -7.26 -0.44
C VAL A 154 10.22 -8.32 -0.95
N PRO A 155 10.11 -8.49 -2.27
CA PRO A 155 9.26 -9.52 -2.86
C PRO A 155 9.85 -10.91 -2.60
N GLU A 156 8.96 -11.90 -2.44
CA GLU A 156 9.33 -13.29 -2.14
C GLU A 156 10.17 -13.45 -0.85
N TYR A 157 10.02 -12.53 0.11
CA TYR A 157 10.69 -12.63 1.41
C TYR A 157 10.31 -13.93 2.12
N ALA A 158 11.30 -14.64 2.65
CA ALA A 158 11.08 -15.77 3.54
C ALA A 158 12.28 -15.99 4.46
N ILE A 159 12.10 -15.88 5.77
CA ILE A 159 13.09 -16.23 6.81
C ILE A 159 14.46 -15.59 6.49
N GLY A 160 14.47 -14.26 6.33
CA GLY A 160 15.66 -13.49 5.97
C GLY A 160 16.11 -13.58 4.50
N SER A 161 15.60 -14.54 3.72
CA SER A 161 15.89 -14.66 2.29
C SER A 161 15.25 -13.52 1.48
N ARG A 162 15.98 -13.04 0.48
CA ARG A 162 15.61 -11.93 -0.41
C ARG A 162 16.00 -12.27 -1.86
N PRO A 163 15.39 -13.32 -2.45
CA PRO A 163 15.88 -13.89 -3.72
C PRO A 163 15.82 -12.89 -4.89
N LEU A 164 14.86 -11.97 -4.85
CA LEU A 164 14.64 -10.94 -5.86
C LEU A 164 15.28 -9.58 -5.50
N GLY A 165 16.02 -9.50 -4.39
CA GLY A 165 16.67 -8.28 -3.91
C GLY A 165 15.78 -7.40 -3.03
N THR A 166 16.27 -6.18 -2.78
CA THR A 166 15.59 -5.17 -1.95
C THR A 166 15.34 -3.91 -2.80
N PHE A 167 14.12 -3.40 -2.77
CA PHE A 167 13.70 -2.26 -3.57
C PHE A 167 13.43 -1.06 -2.66
N ALA A 168 14.33 -0.08 -2.65
CA ALA A 168 14.19 1.13 -1.84
C ALA A 168 13.26 2.14 -2.52
N PHE A 169 12.42 2.83 -1.74
CA PHE A 169 11.50 3.84 -2.28
C PHE A 169 12.25 4.99 -3.00
N ARG A 170 11.63 5.57 -4.02
CA ARG A 170 11.96 6.90 -4.56
C ARG A 170 10.85 7.92 -4.34
N LYS A 171 9.60 7.46 -4.18
CA LYS A 171 8.44 8.31 -3.91
C LYS A 171 7.42 7.54 -3.07
N LEU A 172 6.85 8.20 -2.07
CA LEU A 172 5.71 7.71 -1.30
C LEU A 172 4.50 8.58 -1.64
N ALA A 173 3.33 7.97 -1.83
CA ALA A 173 2.09 8.67 -2.11
C ALA A 173 0.90 8.04 -1.38
N THR A 174 -0.03 8.88 -0.93
CA THR A 174 -1.31 8.47 -0.31
C THR A 174 -2.37 9.54 -0.55
N LYS A 175 -3.54 9.39 0.07
CA LYS A 175 -4.68 10.30 -0.04
C LYS A 175 -4.63 11.34 1.09
N SER A 176 -5.00 12.58 0.77
CA SER A 176 -5.13 13.64 1.76
C SER A 176 -6.18 13.30 2.83
N GLN A 177 -7.23 12.57 2.48
CA GLN A 177 -8.26 12.06 3.39
C GLN A 177 -7.67 11.12 4.46
N TRP A 178 -6.71 10.26 4.07
CA TRP A 178 -5.96 9.46 5.03
C TRP A 178 -5.10 10.35 5.93
N MET A 179 -4.30 11.25 5.33
CA MET A 179 -3.39 12.11 6.09
C MET A 179 -4.10 13.03 7.09
N ASN A 180 -5.24 13.60 6.71
CA ASN A 180 -5.89 14.68 7.45
C ASN A 180 -7.01 14.20 8.36
N SER A 181 -7.63 13.06 8.06
CA SER A 181 -8.85 12.60 8.75
C SER A 181 -8.84 11.12 9.11
N ARG A 182 -7.73 10.41 8.84
CA ARG A 182 -7.61 8.96 9.07
C ARG A 182 -8.76 8.17 8.41
N ASP A 183 -9.23 8.64 7.25
CA ASP A 183 -10.36 8.02 6.57
C ASP A 183 -9.94 6.65 6.02
N PHE A 184 -10.50 5.59 6.62
CA PHE A 184 -10.21 4.21 6.24
C PHE A 184 -10.69 3.82 4.83
N ASN A 185 -11.60 4.58 4.21
CA ASN A 185 -11.91 4.38 2.78
C ASN A 185 -10.73 4.78 1.88
N ASN A 186 -9.82 5.59 2.42
CA ASN A 186 -8.69 6.19 1.75
C ASN A 186 -7.34 5.73 2.34
N ASP A 187 -7.33 4.70 3.20
CA ASP A 187 -6.12 4.04 3.71
C ASP A 187 -5.45 3.18 2.62
N VAL A 188 -5.00 3.86 1.57
CA VAL A 188 -4.30 3.29 0.42
C VAL A 188 -3.01 4.07 0.18
N GLY A 189 -1.96 3.37 -0.22
CA GLY A 189 -0.65 3.92 -0.52
C GLY A 189 -0.12 3.41 -1.84
N LEU A 190 0.62 4.26 -2.54
CA LEU A 190 1.39 3.92 -3.73
C LEU A 190 2.84 4.31 -3.49
N VAL A 191 3.75 3.40 -3.80
CA VAL A 191 5.19 3.62 -3.68
C VAL A 191 5.84 3.36 -5.01
N LEU A 192 6.63 4.32 -5.49
CA LEU A 192 7.58 4.08 -6.56
C LEU A 192 8.89 3.62 -5.94
N VAL A 193 9.42 2.49 -6.38
CA VAL A 193 10.67 1.93 -5.87
C VAL A 193 11.78 2.00 -6.90
N ASN A 194 13.02 2.21 -6.48
CA ASN A 194 14.17 2.12 -7.38
C ASN A 194 14.42 0.66 -7.79
N PRO A 195 15.10 0.43 -8.92
CA PRO A 195 15.67 -0.86 -9.22
C PRO A 195 16.48 -1.43 -8.05
N ASN A 196 16.51 -2.75 -7.93
CA ASN A 196 17.26 -3.43 -6.88
C ASN A 196 18.78 -3.27 -7.04
N GLU A 197 19.55 -3.91 -6.16
CA GLU A 197 21.01 -3.87 -6.13
C GLU A 197 21.67 -4.44 -7.41
N LYS A 198 20.89 -5.13 -8.26
CA LYS A 198 21.31 -5.68 -9.56
C LYS A 198 20.84 -4.82 -10.75
N GLY A 199 20.22 -3.66 -10.49
CA GLY A 199 19.66 -2.78 -11.50
C GLY A 199 18.38 -3.30 -12.17
N GLN A 200 17.65 -4.22 -11.52
CA GLN A 200 16.42 -4.79 -12.06
C GLN A 200 15.19 -4.04 -11.55
N HIS A 201 14.22 -3.77 -12.42
CA HIS A 201 12.91 -3.22 -12.01
C HIS A 201 12.08 -4.28 -11.28
N VAL A 202 11.23 -3.84 -10.35
CA VAL A 202 10.50 -4.77 -9.48
C VAL A 202 9.50 -5.62 -10.27
N GLN A 203 8.79 -5.05 -11.22
CA GLN A 203 7.82 -5.77 -12.05
C GLN A 203 8.50 -6.77 -12.99
N ASP A 204 9.71 -6.49 -13.46
CA ASP A 204 10.47 -7.40 -14.35
C ASP A 204 10.81 -8.73 -13.66
N VAL A 205 11.00 -8.73 -12.33
CA VAL A 205 11.44 -9.91 -11.56
C VAL A 205 10.33 -10.55 -10.73
N ALA A 206 9.36 -9.76 -10.25
CA ALA A 206 8.28 -10.23 -9.39
C ALA A 206 6.97 -10.49 -10.17
N GLY A 207 6.83 -9.94 -11.38
CA GLY A 207 5.54 -9.82 -12.07
C GLY A 207 4.73 -8.64 -11.55
N GLY A 208 3.49 -8.49 -12.02
CA GLY A 208 2.59 -7.43 -11.58
C GLY A 208 1.12 -7.83 -11.66
N LEU A 209 0.35 -7.40 -10.65
CA LEU A 209 -1.10 -7.57 -10.62
C LEU A 209 -1.78 -6.51 -11.50
N GLY A 210 -2.93 -6.86 -12.07
CA GLY A 210 -3.87 -5.85 -12.58
C GLY A 210 -4.58 -5.15 -11.41
N ILE A 211 -5.14 -3.97 -11.67
CA ILE A 211 -5.98 -3.26 -10.69
C ILE A 211 -7.41 -3.23 -11.22
N THR A 212 -8.40 -3.53 -10.38
CA THR A 212 -9.81 -3.30 -10.71
C THR A 212 -10.43 -2.37 -9.69
N LEU A 213 -10.93 -1.24 -10.19
CA LEU A 213 -11.74 -0.27 -9.46
C LEU A 213 -13.21 -0.68 -9.51
N ASP A 214 -13.97 -0.25 -8.51
CA ASP A 214 -15.42 -0.42 -8.43
C ASP A 214 -15.84 -1.90 -8.66
N SER A 215 -15.00 -2.82 -8.19
CA SER A 215 -15.21 -4.26 -8.37
C SER A 215 -16.43 -4.77 -7.60
N GLN A 216 -17.01 -5.89 -8.04
CA GLN A 216 -18.03 -6.57 -7.24
C GLN A 216 -17.43 -7.03 -5.90
N LYS A 217 -18.03 -6.58 -4.80
CA LYS A 217 -17.52 -6.79 -3.43
C LYS A 217 -17.64 -8.23 -2.93
N ASN A 218 -18.53 -9.03 -3.51
CA ASN A 218 -18.89 -10.39 -3.10
C ASN A 218 -18.26 -11.49 -3.98
N LEU A 219 -17.12 -11.21 -4.61
CA LEU A 219 -16.37 -12.22 -5.37
C LEU A 219 -15.30 -12.88 -4.51
N ARG A 220 -15.03 -14.16 -4.78
CA ARG A 220 -13.97 -14.92 -4.12
C ARG A 220 -12.64 -14.18 -4.27
N THR A 221 -12.02 -13.90 -3.13
CA THR A 221 -10.85 -13.05 -2.99
C THR A 221 -9.80 -13.77 -2.14
N THR A 222 -8.54 -13.64 -2.56
CA THR A 222 -7.38 -14.10 -1.80
C THR A 222 -6.64 -12.88 -1.28
N SER A 223 -6.49 -12.76 0.04
CA SER A 223 -5.62 -11.78 0.66
C SER A 223 -4.27 -12.40 1.03
N PHE A 224 -3.19 -11.66 0.83
CA PHE A 224 -1.83 -12.04 1.24
C PHE A 224 -1.22 -11.03 2.20
N GLY A 225 -0.26 -11.45 3.03
CA GLY A 225 0.53 -10.55 3.87
C GLY A 225 1.57 -11.26 4.74
N TYR A 226 2.34 -10.48 5.51
CA TYR A 226 3.38 -10.95 6.44
C TYR A 226 3.02 -10.63 7.90
N PRO A 227 1.96 -11.24 8.46
CA PRO A 227 1.48 -10.91 9.79
C PRO A 227 2.40 -11.43 10.90
N LYS A 228 2.63 -10.64 11.96
CA LYS A 228 3.46 -11.07 13.10
C LYS A 228 2.89 -12.25 13.86
N ASN A 229 1.57 -12.41 13.94
CA ASN A 229 0.97 -13.53 14.67
C ASN A 229 1.18 -14.88 13.97
N MET A 230 1.61 -14.92 12.70
CA MET A 230 1.93 -16.15 11.97
C MET A 230 3.40 -16.15 11.59
N ASN A 231 4.15 -17.11 12.13
CA ASN A 231 5.60 -17.24 11.90
C ASN A 231 6.39 -15.94 12.15
N SER A 232 5.96 -15.08 13.09
CA SER A 232 6.61 -13.81 13.39
C SER A 232 6.75 -12.86 12.19
N GLY A 233 5.88 -13.00 11.17
CA GLY A 233 5.96 -12.27 9.91
C GLY A 233 7.13 -12.69 9.02
N GLU A 234 7.74 -13.85 9.27
CA GLU A 234 8.91 -14.32 8.51
C GLU A 234 8.54 -15.06 7.22
N THR A 235 7.27 -15.40 7.04
CA THR A 235 6.74 -16.00 5.82
C THR A 235 5.46 -15.31 5.40
N VAL A 236 5.16 -15.31 4.11
CA VAL A 236 3.86 -14.91 3.60
C VAL A 236 2.77 -15.85 4.12
N SER A 237 1.62 -15.28 4.49
CA SER A 237 0.39 -15.97 4.84
C SER A 237 -0.75 -15.47 3.96
N ASN A 238 -1.86 -16.21 3.92
CA ASN A 238 -3.01 -15.83 3.14
C ASN A 238 -4.34 -16.17 3.83
N CYS A 239 -5.39 -15.50 3.35
CA CYS A 239 -6.78 -15.77 3.67
C CYS A 239 -7.56 -15.85 2.36
N VAL A 240 -8.46 -16.83 2.23
CA VAL A 240 -9.30 -17.00 1.04
C VAL A 240 -10.74 -17.04 1.46
N GLY A 241 -11.58 -16.25 0.82
CA GLY A 241 -13.00 -16.23 1.11
C GLY A 241 -13.77 -15.26 0.23
N THR A 242 -15.05 -15.08 0.55
CA THR A 242 -15.92 -14.11 -0.11
C THR A 242 -16.09 -12.91 0.83
N PRO A 243 -15.60 -11.70 0.46
CA PRO A 243 -15.77 -10.53 1.29
C PRO A 243 -17.23 -10.11 1.43
N LEU A 244 -17.53 -9.42 2.53
CA LEU A 244 -18.85 -8.87 2.83
C LEU A 244 -18.73 -7.36 3.08
N SER A 245 -19.81 -6.63 2.81
CA SER A 245 -19.91 -5.22 3.22
C SER A 245 -20.16 -5.15 4.74
N PRO A 246 -19.31 -4.46 5.52
CA PRO A 246 -19.48 -4.34 6.96
C PRO A 246 -20.49 -3.24 7.32
N THR A 247 -21.79 -3.50 7.14
CA THR A 247 -22.87 -2.51 7.33
C THR A 247 -22.98 -1.93 8.74
N PHE A 248 -22.29 -2.51 9.73
CA PHE A 248 -22.19 -2.01 11.09
C PHE A 248 -21.18 -0.85 11.25
N LEU A 249 -20.30 -0.63 10.27
CA LEU A 249 -19.36 0.49 10.25
C LEU A 249 -19.95 1.62 9.39
N ALA A 250 -20.68 2.53 10.02
CA ALA A 250 -21.27 3.67 9.33
C ALA A 250 -20.19 4.50 8.63
N GLY A 251 -20.39 4.88 7.37
CA GLY A 251 -19.42 5.68 6.60
C GLY A 251 -18.27 4.88 5.96
N PHE A 252 -18.04 3.63 6.34
CA PHE A 252 -17.06 2.78 5.67
C PHE A 252 -17.70 2.02 4.50
N THR A 253 -17.19 2.24 3.30
CA THR A 253 -17.67 1.66 2.04
C THR A 253 -16.83 0.47 1.57
N GLY A 254 -15.80 0.10 2.32
CA GLY A 254 -14.93 -1.04 2.04
C GLY A 254 -15.59 -2.39 2.30
N VAL A 255 -14.74 -3.40 2.49
CA VAL A 255 -15.14 -4.79 2.66
C VAL A 255 -14.41 -5.44 3.84
N GLN A 256 -15.01 -6.48 4.39
CA GLN A 256 -14.40 -7.36 5.40
C GLN A 256 -14.23 -8.78 4.86
N LEU A 257 -13.13 -9.43 5.21
CA LEU A 257 -12.83 -10.82 4.89
C LEU A 257 -12.54 -11.58 6.19
N SER A 258 -13.07 -12.80 6.31
CA SER A 258 -12.70 -13.71 7.40
C SER A 258 -11.22 -14.05 7.27
N CYS A 259 -10.40 -13.51 8.18
CA CYS A 259 -8.96 -13.57 8.09
C CYS A 259 -8.32 -13.29 9.46
N ALA A 260 -7.51 -14.22 9.93
CA ALA A 260 -6.83 -14.13 11.23
C ALA A 260 -5.44 -13.47 11.15
N MET A 261 -5.04 -12.94 10.00
CA MET A 261 -3.78 -12.20 9.88
C MET A 261 -3.86 -10.91 10.70
N THR A 262 -2.83 -10.62 11.51
CA THR A 262 -2.76 -9.38 12.32
C THR A 262 -1.72 -8.40 11.77
N GLY A 263 -1.27 -7.46 12.61
CA GLY A 263 -0.27 -6.45 12.28
C GLY A 263 0.94 -7.01 11.54
N GLY A 264 1.39 -6.28 10.52
CA GLY A 264 2.40 -6.69 9.55
C GLY A 264 1.81 -7.20 8.23
N SER A 265 0.57 -7.71 8.24
CA SER A 265 -0.17 -8.00 7.00
C SER A 265 -0.68 -6.75 6.27
N SER A 266 -0.77 -5.62 6.98
CA SER A 266 -1.17 -4.31 6.46
C SER A 266 -0.54 -3.98 5.10
N GLY A 267 -1.32 -3.46 4.17
CA GLY A 267 -0.92 -3.15 2.81
C GLY A 267 -0.84 -4.34 1.86
N GLY A 268 -0.92 -5.57 2.37
CA GLY A 268 -0.93 -6.77 1.54
C GLY A 268 -2.17 -6.84 0.62
N PRO A 269 -2.04 -7.41 -0.59
CA PRO A 269 -3.07 -7.30 -1.63
C PRO A 269 -4.28 -8.18 -1.35
N TRP A 270 -5.47 -7.71 -1.76
CA TRP A 270 -6.67 -8.53 -1.93
C TRP A 270 -6.91 -8.74 -3.43
N ILE A 271 -6.89 -10.00 -3.86
CA ILE A 271 -6.83 -10.37 -5.28
C ILE A 271 -8.06 -11.21 -5.65
N GLN A 272 -8.83 -10.73 -6.63
CA GLN A 272 -9.88 -11.48 -7.30
C GLN A 272 -9.29 -12.20 -8.51
N GLN A 273 -9.88 -13.35 -8.86
CA GLN A 273 -9.43 -14.18 -9.99
C GLN A 273 -7.94 -14.55 -9.90
N TYR A 274 -7.45 -14.78 -8.67
CA TYR A 274 -6.05 -15.14 -8.45
C TYR A 274 -5.75 -16.53 -9.00
N ASP A 275 -4.84 -16.60 -9.96
CA ASP A 275 -4.27 -17.84 -10.48
C ASP A 275 -2.90 -18.08 -9.83
N ALA A 276 -2.79 -19.12 -9.01
CA ALA A 276 -1.55 -19.45 -8.31
C ALA A 276 -0.43 -19.93 -9.25
N ASN A 277 -0.75 -20.43 -10.45
CA ASN A 277 0.26 -20.91 -11.39
C ASN A 277 0.96 -19.75 -12.09
N SER A 278 0.18 -18.79 -12.59
CA SER A 278 0.71 -17.58 -13.24
C SER A 278 1.02 -16.45 -12.26
N GLN A 279 0.56 -16.58 -11.01
CA GLN A 279 0.65 -15.56 -9.94
C GLN A 279 0.05 -14.21 -10.36
N THR A 280 -0.99 -14.26 -11.20
CA THR A 280 -1.70 -13.09 -11.71
C THR A 280 -3.11 -13.00 -11.12
N GLY A 281 -3.73 -11.83 -11.28
CA GLY A 281 -5.08 -11.56 -10.84
C GLY A 281 -5.33 -10.06 -10.74
N GLN A 282 -6.53 -9.70 -10.27
CA GLN A 282 -6.96 -8.32 -10.13
C GLN A 282 -6.94 -7.89 -8.67
N GLN A 283 -6.06 -6.97 -8.31
CA GLN A 283 -6.06 -6.35 -6.99
C GLN A 283 -7.24 -5.37 -6.86
N VAL A 284 -7.99 -5.51 -5.77
CA VAL A 284 -9.26 -4.78 -5.53
C VAL A 284 -9.32 -4.09 -4.17
N SER A 285 -8.34 -4.36 -3.30
CA SER A 285 -8.22 -3.81 -1.95
C SER A 285 -6.82 -4.10 -1.40
N VAL A 286 -6.53 -3.58 -0.21
CA VAL A 286 -5.38 -3.94 0.64
C VAL A 286 -5.85 -4.33 2.04
N ASN A 287 -5.05 -5.09 2.79
CA ASN A 287 -5.23 -5.24 4.25
C ASN A 287 -5.05 -3.86 4.91
N SER A 288 -6.03 -3.37 5.67
CA SER A 288 -5.97 -2.02 6.24
C SER A 288 -6.05 -2.05 7.77
N PHE A 289 -7.16 -2.53 8.33
CA PHE A 289 -7.36 -2.50 9.78
C PHE A 289 -8.10 -3.72 10.30
N ILE A 290 -8.09 -3.87 11.63
CA ILE A 290 -8.89 -4.85 12.37
C ILE A 290 -9.75 -4.09 13.38
N VAL A 291 -10.99 -4.54 13.57
CA VAL A 291 -11.86 -4.05 14.63
C VAL A 291 -11.67 -4.92 15.88
N SER A 292 -11.46 -4.29 17.03
CA SER A 292 -11.09 -4.96 18.30
C SER A 292 -12.02 -6.10 18.71
N ASN A 293 -13.34 -5.96 18.50
CA ASN A 293 -14.35 -6.96 18.81
C ASN A 293 -14.55 -8.01 17.69
N ARG A 294 -13.81 -7.90 16.58
CA ARG A 294 -13.81 -8.84 15.44
C ARG A 294 -12.37 -9.17 15.00
N PRO A 295 -11.56 -9.77 15.88
CA PRO A 295 -10.12 -9.97 15.65
C PRO A 295 -9.79 -10.94 14.50
N ASN A 296 -10.77 -11.71 14.04
CA ASN A 296 -10.63 -12.65 12.92
C ASN A 296 -11.19 -12.10 11.60
N ASN A 297 -11.36 -10.78 11.51
CA ASN A 297 -11.83 -10.11 10.31
C ASN A 297 -10.82 -9.03 9.91
N MET A 298 -10.32 -9.13 8.68
CA MET A 298 -9.51 -8.11 8.07
C MET A 298 -10.39 -7.19 7.24
N PHE A 299 -10.21 -5.88 7.37
CA PHE A 299 -10.94 -4.87 6.63
C PHE A 299 -10.01 -4.21 5.62
N GLY A 300 -10.59 -3.84 4.48
CA GLY A 300 -9.84 -3.21 3.40
C GLY A 300 -10.69 -2.19 2.65
N PRO A 301 -10.11 -1.04 2.25
CA PRO A 301 -10.80 -0.06 1.43
C PRO A 301 -11.17 -0.65 0.08
N HIS A 302 -12.39 -0.35 -0.38
CA HIS A 302 -12.77 -0.69 -1.74
C HIS A 302 -12.03 0.23 -2.72
N PHE A 303 -11.38 -0.36 -3.72
CA PHE A 303 -10.69 0.42 -4.75
C PHE A 303 -11.69 1.13 -5.66
N THR A 304 -11.51 2.44 -5.82
CA THR A 304 -12.35 3.34 -6.63
C THR A 304 -11.46 4.32 -7.39
N GLU A 305 -12.02 5.03 -8.36
CA GLU A 305 -11.28 6.09 -9.06
C GLU A 305 -10.79 7.19 -8.11
N SER A 306 -11.58 7.55 -7.09
CA SER A 306 -11.24 8.63 -6.17
C SER A 306 -10.12 8.31 -5.19
N ASN A 307 -9.84 7.02 -4.94
CA ASN A 307 -8.72 6.62 -4.08
C ASN A 307 -7.54 6.11 -4.94
N ILE A 308 -7.36 4.81 -5.06
CA ILE A 308 -6.22 4.20 -5.73
C ILE A 308 -6.16 4.52 -7.22
N GLY A 309 -7.30 4.71 -7.90
CA GLY A 309 -7.32 5.00 -9.33
C GLY A 309 -6.60 6.31 -9.65
N SER A 310 -6.98 7.37 -8.95
CA SER A 310 -6.34 8.68 -9.06
C SER A 310 -4.86 8.65 -8.67
N LEU A 311 -4.47 7.90 -7.62
CA LEU A 311 -3.06 7.74 -7.24
C LEU A 311 -2.27 7.03 -8.33
N TYR A 312 -2.79 5.92 -8.85
CA TYR A 312 -2.14 5.13 -9.87
C TYR A 312 -1.93 5.94 -11.15
N ARG A 313 -2.97 6.60 -11.67
CA ARG A 313 -2.85 7.43 -12.88
C ARG A 313 -1.87 8.59 -12.72
N ALA A 314 -1.73 9.12 -11.50
CA ALA A 314 -0.83 10.23 -11.24
C ALA A 314 0.65 9.82 -11.18
N HIS A 315 0.98 8.53 -11.10
CA HIS A 315 2.36 8.08 -10.81
C HIS A 315 2.86 6.89 -11.61
N GLN A 316 2.00 6.14 -12.32
CA GLN A 316 2.38 4.86 -12.94
C GLN A 316 3.43 4.95 -14.07
N ASP A 317 3.66 6.13 -14.62
CA ASP A 317 4.58 6.43 -15.71
C ASP A 317 5.89 7.10 -15.27
N GLN A 318 6.06 7.35 -13.96
CA GLN A 318 7.22 7.99 -13.35
C GLN A 318 8.23 6.98 -12.81
#